data_AF-A0A836WK22-F1
#
_entry.id   AF-A0A836WK22-F1
#
_cell.length_a   1.000
_cell.length_b   1.000
_cell.length_c   1.000
_cell.angle_alpha   90.00
_cell.angle_beta   90.00
_cell.angle_gamma   90.00
#
_symmetry.space_group_name_H-M   'P 1'
#
loop_
_entity.id
_entity.type
_entity.pdbx_description
1 polymer ?
#
loop_
_entity_poly.entity_id
_entity_poly.type
_entity_poly.pdbx_seq_one_letter_code
_entity_poly.pdbx_strand_id
1 'polypeptide(L)'
;MAVELREVPRDSWDEHLDELPHATPFHTRDWLEGLEEVRGGRWVPLGIFRGGELVGLFPAFLVRKHGVLFLASPLAGWATAYLGPLCPPEILGEVLDRFLGFGRERGADYVEVLLHPYLPPDALRL
;
A
#
# COMPACT_ATOMS: atom_id res chain seq x y z
N MET A 1 2.85 -16.67 -12.38
CA MET A 1 3.53 -16.78 -11.07
C MET A 1 2.73 -15.99 -10.05
N ALA A 2 2.65 -16.45 -8.81
CA ALA A 2 1.85 -15.81 -7.77
C ALA A 2 2.45 -14.45 -7.36
N VAL A 3 1.58 -13.53 -6.94
CA VAL A 3 1.95 -12.25 -6.35
C VAL A 3 2.33 -12.44 -4.88
N GLU A 4 3.40 -11.77 -4.48
CA GLU A 4 3.90 -11.75 -3.11
C GLU A 4 4.02 -10.30 -2.63
N LEU A 5 3.67 -10.06 -1.36
CA LEU A 5 3.89 -8.77 -0.69
C LEU A 5 5.01 -8.95 0.33
N ARG A 6 6.04 -8.11 0.23
CA ARG A 6 7.20 -8.15 1.15
C ARG A 6 7.56 -6.74 1.55
N GLU A 7 7.98 -6.56 2.80
CA GLU A 7 8.55 -5.27 3.22
C GLU A 7 9.85 -5.01 2.45
N VAL A 8 10.00 -3.82 1.89
CA VAL A 8 11.23 -3.34 1.25
C VAL A 8 11.95 -2.33 2.14
N PRO A 9 13.27 -2.14 2.01
CA PRO A 9 13.97 -1.11 2.76
C PRO A 9 13.40 0.29 2.49
N ARG A 10 13.23 1.09 3.56
CA ARG A 10 12.73 2.47 3.43
C ARG A 10 13.67 3.34 2.59
N ASP A 11 14.98 3.17 2.77
CA ASP A 11 15.99 3.98 2.09
C ASP A 11 16.02 3.79 0.57
N SER A 12 15.54 2.65 0.06
CA SER A 12 15.44 2.37 -1.37
C SER A 12 14.03 2.56 -1.93
N TRP A 13 13.09 3.08 -1.13
CA TRP A 13 11.68 3.19 -1.52
C TRP A 13 11.49 4.13 -2.72
N ASP A 14 12.07 5.33 -2.66
CA ASP A 14 11.91 6.36 -3.69
C ASP A 14 12.56 5.95 -5.03
N GLU A 15 13.63 5.14 -4.99
CA GLU A 15 14.29 4.61 -6.19
C GLU A 15 13.34 3.80 -7.08
N HIS A 16 12.31 3.21 -6.49
CA HIS A 16 11.31 2.40 -7.18
C HIS A 16 10.05 3.19 -7.56
N LEU A 17 9.87 4.43 -7.08
CA LEU A 17 8.69 5.25 -7.39
C LEU A 17 8.75 5.84 -8.80
N ASP A 18 9.94 6.24 -9.25
CA ASP A 18 10.14 6.94 -10.53
C ASP A 18 9.68 6.10 -11.74
N GLU A 19 9.70 4.77 -11.59
CA GLU A 19 9.32 3.82 -12.63
C GLU A 19 7.82 3.48 -12.60
N LEU A 20 7.09 3.87 -11.56
CA LEU A 20 5.71 3.44 -11.35
C LEU A 20 4.71 4.48 -11.86
N PRO A 21 3.79 4.07 -12.75
CA PRO A 21 2.76 4.97 -13.23
C PRO A 21 1.88 5.41 -12.07
N HIS A 22 1.43 6.65 -12.14
CA HIS A 22 0.56 7.29 -11.16
C HIS A 22 1.19 7.63 -9.81
N ALA A 23 2.46 7.27 -9.54
CA ALA A 23 3.16 7.75 -8.35
C ALA A 23 2.98 9.27 -8.18
N THR A 24 2.68 9.68 -6.95
CA THR A 24 2.44 11.09 -6.58
C THR A 24 3.36 11.48 -5.43
N PRO A 25 3.49 12.78 -5.11
CA PRO A 25 4.22 13.22 -3.92
C PRO A 25 3.76 12.56 -2.61
N PHE A 26 2.53 12.03 -2.55
CA PHE A 26 2.05 11.31 -1.37
C PHE A 26 2.69 9.93 -1.20
N HIS A 27 3.33 9.40 -2.22
CA HIS A 27 4.00 8.12 -2.16
C HIS A 27 5.48 8.28 -1.77
N THR A 28 6.04 9.49 -1.71
CA THR A 28 7.46 9.65 -1.38
C THR A 28 7.72 9.25 0.07
N ARG A 29 8.94 8.77 0.33
CA ARG A 29 9.40 8.41 1.67
C ARG A 29 9.17 9.54 2.67
N ASP A 30 9.58 10.76 2.32
CA ASP A 30 9.45 11.94 3.19
C ASP A 30 7.98 12.17 3.61
N TRP A 31 7.03 12.01 2.68
CA TRP A 31 5.61 12.13 3.01
C TRP A 31 5.14 11.02 3.94
N LEU A 32 5.53 9.77 3.66
CA LEU A 32 5.10 8.60 4.42
C LEU A 32 5.68 8.59 5.84
N GLU A 33 6.94 8.99 6.02
CA GLU A 33 7.57 9.18 7.32
C GLU A 33 6.93 10.35 8.08
N GLY A 34 6.63 11.46 7.40
CA GLY A 34 5.90 12.58 8.00
C GLY A 34 4.49 12.19 8.46
N LEU A 35 3.78 11.34 7.70
CA LEU A 35 2.49 10.79 8.13
C LEU A 35 2.64 9.90 9.37
N GLU A 36 3.66 9.05 9.42
CA GLU A 36 3.96 8.22 10.60
C GLU A 36 4.20 9.08 11.84
N GLU A 37 5.01 10.14 11.72
CA GLU A 37 5.31 11.08 12.80
C GLU A 37 4.07 11.83 13.30
N VAL A 38 3.25 12.38 12.39
CA VAL A 38 2.12 13.25 12.75
C VAL A 38 0.86 12.47 13.11
N ARG A 39 0.65 11.26 12.55
CA ARG A 39 -0.57 10.47 12.74
C ARG A 39 -0.40 9.28 13.68
N GLY A 40 0.83 8.95 14.07
CA GLY A 40 1.14 7.88 15.02
C GLY A 40 0.87 6.46 14.50
N GLY A 41 0.85 6.29 13.17
CA GLY A 41 0.71 4.99 12.52
C GLY A 41 2.05 4.50 12.00
N ARG A 42 2.38 3.23 12.22
CA ARG A 42 3.64 2.66 11.71
C ARG A 42 3.57 2.49 10.20
N TRP A 43 4.46 3.13 9.46
CA TRP A 43 4.58 2.91 8.02
C TRP A 43 5.22 1.54 7.72
N VAL A 44 4.60 0.83 6.80
CA VAL A 44 4.96 -0.50 6.29
C VAL A 44 5.17 -0.38 4.76
N PRO A 45 6.43 -0.26 4.30
CA PRO A 45 6.75 -0.14 2.88
C PRO A 45 6.65 -1.50 2.19
N LEU A 46 5.53 -1.80 1.51
CA LEU A 46 5.39 -3.08 0.80
C LEU A 46 5.84 -2.95 -0.66
N GLY A 47 6.70 -3.86 -1.08
CA GLY A 47 6.95 -4.19 -2.48
C GLY A 47 6.01 -5.30 -2.94
N ILE A 48 5.53 -5.15 -4.18
CA ILE A 48 4.71 -6.12 -4.89
C ILE A 48 5.63 -6.91 -5.81
N PHE A 49 5.74 -8.21 -5.59
CA PHE A 49 6.61 -9.08 -6.37
C PHE A 49 5.84 -10.09 -7.19
N ARG A 50 6.30 -10.37 -8.41
CA ARG A 50 5.78 -11.47 -9.24
C ARG A 50 6.93 -12.26 -9.83
N GLY A 51 7.10 -13.50 -9.40
CA GLY A 51 8.24 -14.31 -9.85
C GLY A 51 9.61 -13.80 -9.41
N GLY A 52 9.67 -13.11 -8.27
CA GLY A 52 10.91 -12.52 -7.73
C GLY A 52 11.22 -11.11 -8.22
N GLU A 53 10.59 -10.64 -9.30
CA GLU A 53 10.72 -9.27 -9.81
C GLU A 53 9.81 -8.31 -9.05
N LEU A 54 10.31 -7.12 -8.71
CA LEU A 54 9.53 -6.03 -8.12
C LEU A 54 8.70 -5.37 -9.22
N VAL A 55 7.38 -5.49 -9.14
CA VAL A 55 6.44 -5.02 -10.18
C VAL A 55 5.52 -3.89 -9.68
N GLY A 56 5.71 -3.43 -8.45
CA GLY A 56 4.89 -2.38 -7.87
C GLY A 56 5.22 -2.11 -6.40
N LEU A 57 4.61 -1.06 -5.87
CA LEU A 57 4.72 -0.64 -4.47
C LEU A 57 3.33 -0.47 -3.85
N PHE A 58 3.24 -0.68 -2.54
CA PHE A 58 2.02 -0.53 -1.78
C PHE A 58 2.30 0.00 -0.37
N PRO A 59 2.38 1.33 -0.18
CA PRO A 59 2.62 1.90 1.14
C PRO A 59 1.41 1.66 2.04
N ALA A 60 1.63 1.05 3.20
CA ALA A 60 0.58 0.76 4.16
C ALA A 60 0.94 1.27 5.56
N PHE A 61 -0.07 1.44 6.41
CA PHE A 61 0.08 1.91 7.77
C PHE A 61 -0.62 0.97 8.74
N LEU A 62 0.09 0.58 9.79
CA LEU A 62 -0.49 -0.10 10.96
C LEU A 62 -0.79 0.93 12.04
N VAL A 63 -2.06 1.07 12.41
CA VAL A 63 -2.50 2.10 13.35
C VAL A 63 -3.37 1.45 14.41
N ARG A 64 -3.12 1.72 15.70
CA ARG A 64 -4.02 1.27 16.77
C ARG A 64 -4.84 2.44 17.28
N LYS A 65 -6.17 2.34 17.22
CA LYS A 65 -7.10 3.34 17.76
C LYS A 65 -8.18 2.66 18.59
N HIS A 66 -8.33 3.09 19.84
CA HIS A 66 -9.37 2.58 20.76
C HIS A 66 -9.44 1.04 20.82
N GLY A 67 -8.29 0.36 20.84
CA GLY A 67 -8.21 -1.10 20.88
C GLY A 67 -8.24 -1.81 19.53
N VAL A 68 -8.70 -1.16 18.47
CA VAL A 68 -8.79 -1.70 17.11
C VAL A 68 -7.48 -1.48 16.36
N LEU A 69 -6.96 -2.52 15.71
CA LEU A 69 -5.78 -2.47 14.84
C LEU A 69 -6.21 -2.34 13.38
N PHE A 70 -5.79 -1.25 12.75
CA PHE A 70 -6.07 -0.91 11.37
C PHE A 70 -4.85 -1.21 10.51
N LEU A 71 -5.06 -1.79 9.32
CA LEU A 71 -4.12 -1.79 8.22
C LEU A 71 -4.69 -0.91 7.10
N ALA A 72 -4.05 0.21 6.79
CA ALA A 72 -4.63 1.21 5.90
C ALA A 72 -3.67 1.74 4.85
N SER A 73 -4.17 2.11 3.67
CA SER A 73 -3.40 2.72 2.59
C SER A 73 -4.21 3.78 1.83
N PRO A 74 -4.24 5.04 2.30
CA PRO A 74 -4.03 5.49 3.67
C PRO A 74 -5.29 5.21 4.51
N LEU A 75 -5.30 5.67 5.77
CA LEU A 75 -6.55 5.77 6.53
C LEU A 75 -7.33 7.01 6.09
N ALA A 76 -8.65 6.92 5.95
CA ALA A 76 -9.48 8.07 5.61
C ALA A 76 -9.26 9.28 6.56
N GLY A 77 -9.28 10.49 5.99
CA GLY A 77 -9.11 11.73 6.74
C GLY A 77 -7.66 12.13 7.02
N TRP A 78 -6.66 11.42 6.48
CA TRP A 78 -5.24 11.77 6.64
C TRP A 78 -4.76 12.88 5.69
N ALA A 79 -5.68 13.57 5.00
CA ALA A 79 -5.37 14.58 3.97
C ALA A 79 -4.43 14.04 2.88
N THR A 80 -4.52 12.74 2.61
CA THR A 80 -3.76 12.02 1.58
C THR A 80 -4.78 11.42 0.63
N ALA A 81 -4.69 11.75 -0.66
CA ALA A 81 -5.75 11.43 -1.62
C ALA A 81 -5.93 9.92 -1.81
N TYR A 82 -4.83 9.23 -2.13
CA TYR A 82 -4.77 7.77 -2.26
C TYR A 82 -3.32 7.33 -2.06
N LEU A 83 -3.10 6.04 -1.76
CA LEU A 83 -1.75 5.50 -1.54
C LEU A 83 -1.49 4.15 -2.22
N GLY A 84 -2.49 3.43 -2.71
CA GLY A 84 -2.15 2.23 -3.45
C GLY A 84 -3.28 1.24 -3.74
N PRO A 85 -2.90 0.08 -4.30
CA PRO A 85 -1.54 -0.28 -4.74
C PRO A 85 -1.11 0.45 -6.03
N LEU A 86 0.20 0.72 -6.16
CA LEU A 86 0.83 1.14 -7.42
C LEU A 86 1.32 -0.11 -8.16
N CYS A 87 0.47 -0.66 -9.02
CA CYS A 87 0.78 -1.87 -9.78
C CYS A 87 0.01 -1.91 -11.11
N PRO A 88 0.41 -2.81 -12.04
CA PRO A 88 -0.38 -3.09 -13.22
C PRO A 88 -1.83 -3.48 -12.86
N PRO A 89 -2.86 -2.97 -13.56
CA PRO A 89 -4.26 -3.27 -13.25
C PRO A 89 -4.60 -4.76 -13.29
N GLU A 90 -3.90 -5.54 -14.11
CA GLU A 90 -4.15 -6.96 -14.34
C GLU A 90 -3.83 -7.82 -13.11
N ILE A 91 -3.05 -7.28 -12.16
CA ILE A 91 -2.70 -7.98 -10.91
C ILE A 91 -3.37 -7.38 -9.68
N LEU A 92 -4.19 -6.33 -9.85
CA LEU A 92 -4.78 -5.59 -8.73
C LEU A 92 -5.58 -6.50 -7.78
N GLY A 93 -6.44 -7.37 -8.32
CA GLY A 93 -7.23 -8.30 -7.50
C GLY A 93 -6.34 -9.24 -6.67
N GLU A 94 -5.31 -9.81 -7.29
CA GLU A 94 -4.35 -10.69 -6.61
C GLU A 94 -3.59 -9.92 -5.50
N VAL A 95 -3.17 -8.68 -5.77
CA VAL A 95 -2.51 -7.80 -4.80
C VAL A 95 -3.41 -7.51 -3.60
N LEU A 96 -4.69 -7.19 -3.83
CA LEU A 96 -5.65 -6.91 -2.75
C LEU A 96 -5.92 -8.15 -1.89
N ASP A 97 -6.05 -9.33 -2.50
CA ASP A 97 -6.21 -10.59 -1.75
C ASP A 97 -4.99 -10.88 -0.87
N ARG A 98 -3.78 -10.65 -1.41
CA ARG A 98 -2.53 -10.78 -0.63
C ARG A 98 -2.46 -9.74 0.49
N PHE A 99 -2.93 -8.52 0.26
CA PHE A 99 -2.95 -7.46 1.28
C PHE A 99 -3.93 -7.77 2.42
N LEU A 100 -5.10 -8.34 2.10
CA LEU A 100 -6.04 -8.83 3.10
C LEU A 100 -5.43 -9.99 3.92
N GLY A 101 -4.71 -10.90 3.27
CA GLY A 101 -3.94 -11.96 3.94
C GLY A 101 -2.88 -11.40 4.89
N PHE A 102 -2.08 -10.46 4.40
CA PHE A 102 -1.06 -9.74 5.16
C PHE A 102 -1.64 -9.05 6.40
N GLY A 103 -2.81 -8.45 6.29
CA GLY A 103 -3.55 -7.87 7.42
C GLY A 103 -3.97 -8.91 8.44
N ARG A 104 -4.55 -10.04 8.01
CA ARG A 104 -4.93 -11.14 8.91
C ARG A 104 -3.74 -11.71 9.66
N GLU A 105 -2.61 -11.92 8.98
CA GLU A 105 -1.36 -12.43 9.57
C GLU A 105 -0.81 -11.50 10.67
N ARG A 106 -1.07 -10.19 10.56
CA ARG A 106 -0.69 -9.18 11.56
C ARG A 106 -1.78 -8.89 12.60
N GLY A 107 -2.90 -9.60 12.55
CA GLY A 107 -4.03 -9.40 13.46
C GLY A 107 -4.76 -8.07 13.27
N ALA A 108 -4.75 -7.51 12.06
CA ALA A 108 -5.54 -6.32 11.75
C ALA A 108 -7.04 -6.66 11.83
N ASP A 109 -7.79 -5.86 12.57
CA ASP A 109 -9.23 -5.96 12.74
C ASP A 109 -9.99 -5.32 11.57
N TYR A 110 -9.35 -4.35 10.91
CA TYR A 110 -9.93 -3.57 9.82
C TYR A 110 -8.88 -3.25 8.76
N VAL A 111 -9.26 -3.38 7.49
CA VAL A 111 -8.42 -3.07 6.33
C VAL A 111 -9.10 -2.00 5.49
N GLU A 112 -8.37 -0.94 5.14
CA GLU A 112 -8.83 0.13 4.26
C GLU A 112 -7.80 0.42 3.16
N VAL A 113 -8.30 0.58 1.94
CA VAL A 113 -7.46 0.90 0.78
C VAL A 113 -8.19 1.97 -0.03
N LEU A 114 -7.52 3.10 -0.27
CA LEU A 114 -7.95 4.07 -1.26
C LEU A 114 -7.13 3.85 -2.53
N LEU A 115 -7.83 3.38 -3.55
CA LEU A 115 -7.29 3.08 -4.86
C LEU A 115 -7.09 4.36 -5.68
N HIS A 116 -6.27 4.27 -6.74
CA HIS A 116 -6.14 5.35 -7.72
C HIS A 116 -7.51 5.76 -8.29
N PRO A 117 -7.83 7.07 -8.40
CA PRO A 117 -9.15 7.54 -8.83
C PRO A 117 -9.52 7.18 -10.27
N TYR A 118 -8.53 6.90 -11.13
CA TYR A 118 -8.77 6.46 -12.51
C TYR A 118 -8.38 5.00 -12.69
N LEU A 119 -9.08 4.12 -11.98
CA LEU A 119 -9.01 2.68 -12.26
C LEU A 119 -9.84 2.34 -13.50
N PRO A 120 -9.32 1.50 -14.41
CA PRO A 120 -10.14 0.99 -15.50
C PRO A 120 -11.30 0.16 -14.93
N PRO A 121 -12.50 0.19 -15.55
CA PRO A 121 -13.70 -0.46 -15.02
C PRO A 121 -13.55 -1.97 -14.77
N ASP A 122 -12.60 -2.61 -15.43
CA ASP A 122 -12.33 -4.04 -15.33
C ASP A 122 -11.11 -4.41 -14.47
N ALA A 123 -10.51 -3.44 -13.76
CA ALA A 123 -9.39 -3.70 -12.85
C ALA A 123 -9.76 -4.58 -11.65
N LEU A 124 -11.05 -4.62 -11.28
CA LEU A 124 -11.61 -5.42 -10.19
C LEU A 124 -12.68 -6.36 -10.75
N ARG A 125 -12.30 -7.30 -11.62
CA ARG A 125 -13.17 -8.43 -11.95
C ARG A 125 -13.16 -9.40 -10.76
N LEU A 126 -14.11 -9.21 -9.85
CA LEU A 126 -14.48 -10.15 -8.79
C LEU A 126 -15.20 -11.37 -9.37
#